data_AF-A0A9E2VS69-F1
#
_entry.id   AF-A0A9E2VS69-F1
#
_cell.length_a   1.000
_cell.length_b   1.000
_cell.length_c   1.000
_cell.angle_alpha   90.00
_cell.angle_beta   90.00
_cell.angle_gamma   90.00
#
_symmetry.space_group_name_H-M   'P 1'
#
loop_
_entity.id
_entity.type
_entity.pdbx_description
1 polymer ?
#
loop_
_entity_poly.entity_id
_entity_poly.type
_entity_poly.pdbx_seq_one_letter_code
_entity_poly.pdbx_strand_id
1 'polypeptide(L)'
;MTSTGEVEKNILQDLERLGPCSIEEMVTHLQGYTWNQVFSAVDRLSRNAKVMLQHPSRFGYHISLAQVPRPSAPVTEAAGSHHLAGRFDQVRTTVRGTEP
;
A
#
# COMPACT_ATOMS: atom_id res chain seq x y z
N MET A 1 -16.09 -14.67 -24.43
CA MET A 1 -16.19 -13.31 -23.85
C MET A 1 -16.09 -13.48 -22.35
N THR A 2 -14.94 -13.20 -21.75
CA THR A 2 -14.80 -13.26 -20.28
C THR A 2 -15.66 -12.16 -19.67
N SER A 3 -16.59 -12.53 -18.79
CA SER A 3 -17.46 -11.57 -18.14
C SER A 3 -16.60 -10.71 -17.21
N THR A 4 -16.78 -9.39 -17.20
CA THR A 4 -16.01 -8.46 -16.34
C THR A 4 -15.99 -8.90 -14.87
N GLY A 5 -17.05 -9.55 -14.39
CA GLY A 5 -17.12 -10.11 -13.04
C GLY A 5 -16.17 -11.30 -12.77
N GLU A 6 -15.73 -12.03 -13.79
CA GLU A 6 -14.74 -13.10 -13.63
C GLU A 6 -13.35 -12.52 -13.34
N VAL A 7 -12.98 -11.42 -14.01
CA VAL A 7 -11.71 -10.71 -13.76
C VAL A 7 -11.67 -10.18 -12.33
N GLU A 8 -12.77 -9.56 -11.88
CA GLU A 8 -12.91 -9.04 -10.52
C GLU A 8 -12.77 -10.13 -9.46
N LYS A 9 -13.42 -11.28 -9.67
CA LYS A 9 -13.33 -12.42 -8.76
C LYS A 9 -11.91 -12.96 -8.66
N ASN A 10 -11.23 -13.10 -9.80
CA ASN A 10 -9.85 -13.61 -9.84
C ASN A 10 -8.87 -12.64 -9.15
N ILE A 11 -9.03 -11.31 -9.34
CA ILE A 11 -8.23 -10.30 -8.64
C ILE A 11 -8.41 -10.42 -7.12
N LEU A 12 -9.65 -10.53 -6.64
CA LEU A 12 -9.92 -10.67 -5.21
C LEU A 12 -9.31 -11.96 -4.65
N GLN A 13 -9.46 -13.07 -5.36
CA GLN A 13 -8.91 -14.36 -4.94
C GLN A 13 -7.37 -14.35 -4.88
N ASP A 14 -6.71 -13.70 -5.83
CA ASP A 14 -5.26 -13.55 -5.81
C ASP A 14 -4.80 -12.67 -4.64
N LEU A 15 -5.50 -11.57 -4.36
CA LEU A 15 -5.19 -10.72 -3.20
C LEU A 15 -5.44 -11.44 -1.87
N GLU A 16 -6.46 -12.29 -1.77
CA GLU A 16 -6.73 -13.12 -0.59
C GLU A 16 -5.64 -14.17 -0.37
N ARG A 17 -5.10 -14.76 -1.45
CA ARG A 17 -4.12 -15.84 -1.39
C ARG A 17 -2.67 -15.35 -1.24
N LEU A 18 -2.31 -14.29 -1.97
CA LEU A 18 -0.94 -13.79 -2.10
C LEU A 18 -0.70 -12.54 -1.25
N GLY A 19 -1.76 -11.86 -0.81
CA GLY A 19 -1.68 -10.59 -0.11
C GLY A 19 -1.56 -9.39 -1.05
N PRO A 20 -1.24 -8.21 -0.50
CA PRO A 20 -1.07 -6.99 -1.29
C PRO A 20 0.06 -7.12 -2.32
N CYS A 21 -0.19 -6.70 -3.56
CA CYS A 21 0.78 -6.80 -4.65
C CYS A 21 0.69 -5.60 -5.60
N SER A 22 1.69 -5.44 -6.46
CA SER A 22 1.70 -4.40 -7.49
C SER A 22 0.74 -4.70 -8.65
N ILE A 23 0.34 -3.67 -9.41
CA ILE A 23 -0.43 -3.84 -10.64
C ILE A 23 0.32 -4.75 -11.62
N GLU A 24 1.64 -4.57 -11.76
CA GLU A 24 2.46 -5.39 -12.66
C GLU A 24 2.47 -6.87 -12.26
N GLU A 25 2.61 -7.18 -10.97
CA GLU A 25 2.53 -8.55 -10.46
C GLU A 25 1.13 -9.15 -10.69
N MET A 26 0.07 -8.37 -10.46
CA MET A 26 -1.30 -8.79 -10.71
C MET A 26 -1.51 -9.20 -12.16
N VAL A 27 -1.03 -8.40 -13.11
CA VAL A 27 -1.13 -8.70 -14.55
C VAL A 27 -0.29 -9.93 -14.92
N THR A 28 0.84 -10.15 -14.22
CA THR A 28 1.71 -11.32 -14.42
C THR A 28 1.10 -12.61 -13.88
N HIS A 29 0.31 -12.55 -12.81
CA HIS A 29 -0.40 -13.72 -12.26
C HIS A 29 -1.66 -14.05 -13.09
N LEU A 30 -2.34 -13.03 -13.58
CA LEU A 30 -3.55 -13.14 -14.38
C LEU A 30 -3.25 -13.35 -15.88
N GLN A 31 -2.42 -14.35 -16.19
CA GLN A 31 -2.03 -14.72 -17.56
C GLN A 31 -3.25 -15.22 -18.33
N GLY A 32 -3.90 -14.31 -19.06
CA GLY A 32 -5.18 -14.55 -19.71
C GLY A 32 -6.04 -13.29 -19.83
N TYR A 33 -5.70 -12.25 -19.07
CA TYR A 33 -6.33 -10.93 -19.16
C TYR A 33 -5.36 -9.88 -19.67
N THR A 34 -5.88 -8.95 -20.47
CA THR A 34 -5.12 -7.78 -20.90
C THR A 34 -4.96 -6.78 -19.75
N TRP A 35 -3.90 -5.96 -19.82
CA TRP A 35 -3.67 -4.89 -18.84
C TRP A 35 -4.91 -3.99 -18.66
N ASN A 36 -5.60 -3.65 -19.76
CA ASN A 36 -6.82 -2.84 -19.72
C ASN A 36 -7.97 -3.53 -18.97
N GLN A 37 -8.12 -4.86 -19.11
CA GLN A 37 -9.16 -5.62 -18.40
C GLN A 37 -8.88 -5.67 -16.90
N VAL A 38 -7.62 -5.92 -16.53
CA VAL A 38 -7.19 -5.92 -15.13
C VAL A 38 -7.36 -4.53 -14.53
N PHE A 39 -6.86 -3.48 -15.20
CA PHE A 39 -6.98 -2.11 -14.73
C PHE A 39 -8.45 -1.68 -14.56
N SER A 40 -9.30 -1.96 -15.55
CA SER A 40 -10.73 -1.65 -15.46
C SER A 40 -11.42 -2.38 -14.31
N ALA A 41 -11.06 -3.63 -14.06
CA ALA A 41 -11.61 -4.41 -12.95
C ALA A 41 -11.11 -3.89 -11.59
N VAL A 42 -9.82 -3.57 -11.45
CA VAL A 42 -9.25 -2.96 -10.24
C VAL A 42 -9.92 -1.63 -9.94
N ASP A 43 -10.10 -0.78 -10.96
CA ASP A 43 -10.78 0.50 -10.82
C ASP A 43 -12.23 0.33 -10.35
N ARG A 44 -13.01 -0.61 -10.94
CA ARG A 44 -14.37 -0.92 -10.48
C ARG A 44 -14.37 -1.44 -9.04
N LEU A 45 -13.46 -2.33 -8.68
CA LEU A 45 -13.33 -2.84 -7.31
C LEU A 45 -12.97 -1.73 -6.32
N SER A 46 -12.13 -0.77 -6.74
CA SER A 46 -11.73 0.37 -5.91
C SER A 46 -12.91 1.31 -5.67
N ARG A 47 -13.69 1.63 -6.71
CA ARG A 47 -14.93 2.41 -6.57
C ARG A 47 -15.98 1.74 -5.68
N ASN A 48 -15.99 0.41 -5.66
CA ASN A 48 -16.86 -0.39 -4.79
C ASN A 48 -16.26 -0.65 -3.39
N ALA A 49 -15.15 0.00 -3.04
CA ALA A 49 -14.45 -0.16 -1.77
C ALA A 49 -14.11 -1.63 -1.42
N LYS A 50 -13.85 -2.46 -2.44
CA LYS A 50 -13.40 -3.85 -2.27
C LYS A 50 -11.88 -3.98 -2.26
N VAL A 51 -11.19 -3.08 -2.96
CA VAL A 51 -9.73 -2.98 -2.97
C VAL A 51 -9.29 -1.54 -2.74
N MET A 52 -8.10 -1.37 -2.19
CA MET A 52 -7.42 -0.09 -2.06
C MET A 52 -6.23 -0.03 -2.99
N LEU A 53 -6.12 1.07 -3.73
CA LEU A 53 -4.94 1.44 -4.49
C LEU A 53 -4.08 2.37 -3.63
N GLN A 54 -2.85 1.95 -3.36
CA GLN A 54 -1.84 2.71 -2.63
C GLN A 54 -0.69 3.03 -3.57
N HIS A 55 -0.08 4.19 -3.39
CA HIS A 55 1.06 4.63 -4.21
C HIS A 55 2.29 4.83 -3.31
N PRO A 56 2.92 3.73 -2.85
CA PRO A 56 4.00 3.78 -1.86
C PRO A 56 5.31 4.36 -2.41
N SER A 57 5.48 4.40 -3.74
CA SER A 57 6.65 4.94 -4.41
C SER A 57 6.22 5.76 -5.62
N ARG A 58 7.12 6.60 -6.15
CA ARG A 58 6.84 7.52 -7.27
C ARG A 58 6.46 6.82 -8.58
N PHE A 59 6.71 5.51 -8.69
CA PHE A 59 6.59 4.74 -9.92
C PHE A 59 5.82 3.43 -9.76
N GLY A 60 4.98 3.28 -8.74
CA GLY A 60 4.31 1.99 -8.50
C GLY A 60 3.00 2.11 -7.75
N TYR A 61 2.02 1.34 -8.22
CA TYR A 61 0.74 1.16 -7.54
C TYR A 61 0.70 -0.20 -6.87
N HIS A 62 0.38 -0.20 -5.57
CA HIS A 62 0.06 -1.40 -4.82
C HIS A 62 -1.46 -1.52 -4.67
N ILE A 63 -1.94 -2.73 -4.85
CA ILE A 63 -3.33 -3.10 -4.64
C ILE A 63 -3.38 -3.95 -3.37
N SER A 64 -4.28 -3.60 -2.46
CA SER A 64 -4.59 -4.38 -1.28
C SER A 64 -6.11 -4.60 -1.18
N LEU A 65 -6.54 -5.64 -0.47
CA LEU A 65 -7.95 -5.76 -0.10
C LEU A 65 -8.32 -4.56 0.77
N ALA A 66 -9.49 -3.98 0.52
CA ALA A 66 -10.01 -2.94 1.40
C ALA A 66 -10.18 -3.56 2.79
N GLN A 67 -9.47 -3.00 3.76
CA GLN A 67 -9.65 -3.39 5.14
C GLN A 67 -11.08 -2.99 5.51
N VAL A 68 -11.90 -3.96 5.91
CA VAL A 68 -13.05 -3.60 6.75
C VAL A 68 -12.45 -2.79 7.89
N PRO A 69 -12.85 -1.53 8.12
CA PRO A 69 -12.31 -0.78 9.23
C PRO A 69 -12.58 -1.62 10.47
N ARG A 70 -11.54 -2.28 10.98
CA ARG A 70 -11.56 -2.79 12.33
C ARG A 70 -11.86 -1.54 13.15
N PRO A 71 -12.93 -1.48 13.94
CA PRO A 71 -13.16 -0.32 14.80
C PRO A 71 -11.89 -0.16 15.62
N SER A 72 -11.10 0.85 15.25
CA SER A 72 -9.89 1.20 15.96
C SER A 72 -10.35 1.44 17.39
N ALA A 73 -9.83 0.67 18.33
CA ALA A 73 -10.01 0.95 19.74
C ALA A 73 -9.72 2.45 19.95
N PRO A 74 -10.52 3.16 20.77
CA PRO A 74 -10.45 4.61 20.87
C PRO A 74 -9.01 5.02 21.14
N VAL A 75 -8.51 5.93 20.30
CA VAL A 75 -7.26 6.64 20.54
C VAL A 75 -7.42 7.31 21.90
N THR A 76 -6.81 6.72 22.93
CA THR A 76 -6.70 7.38 24.22
C THR A 76 -5.72 8.51 24.02
N GLU A 77 -6.28 9.70 23.80
CA GLU A 77 -5.61 10.97 24.00
C GLU A 77 -5.16 11.02 25.47
N ALA A 78 -3.98 10.50 25.74
CA ALA A 78 -3.26 10.74 26.99
C ALA A 78 -2.72 12.17 26.94
N ALA A 79 -3.59 13.10 27.32
CA ALA A 79 -3.20 14.44 27.66
C ALA A 79 -2.23 14.41 28.86
N GLY A 80 -1.07 15.05 28.67
CA GLY A 80 -0.31 15.69 29.74
C GLY A 80 0.75 14.84 30.42
N SER A 81 2.01 15.09 30.06
CA SER A 81 3.04 15.38 31.05
C SER A 81 4.15 16.18 30.40
N HIS A 82 4.19 17.47 30.77
CA HIS A 82 5.34 18.33 30.62
C HIS A 82 6.58 17.65 31.22
N HIS A 83 7.64 17.50 30.43
CA HIS A 83 8.99 17.54 30.98
C HIS A 83 9.84 18.48 30.14
N LEU A 84 9.94 19.72 30.62
CA LEU A 84 10.97 20.67 30.24
C LEU A 84 12.30 20.19 30.82
N ALA A 85 13.15 19.64 29.97
CA ALA A 85 14.60 19.66 30.11
C ALA A 85 15.13 19.63 28.66
N GLY A 86 15.55 20.75 28.07
CA GLY A 86 16.68 21.50 28.55
C GLY A 86 17.95 20.93 27.92
N ARG A 87 18.33 21.56 26.80
CA ARG A 87 19.73 21.88 26.44
C ARG A 87 20.59 20.80 25.77
N PHE A 88 20.90 21.08 24.50
CA PHE A 88 22.20 20.97 23.82
C PHE A 88 23.28 20.08 24.48
N ASP A 89 23.72 19.03 23.78
CA ASP A 89 25.03 18.94 23.12
C ASP A 89 25.31 17.48 22.69
N GLN A 90 25.47 17.22 21.39
CA GLN A 90 26.60 16.40 20.95
C GLN A 90 26.83 16.52 19.44
N VAL A 91 27.86 17.31 19.14
CA VAL A 91 28.59 17.32 17.89
C VAL A 91 29.47 16.07 17.84
N ARG A 92 29.41 15.29 16.75
CA ARG A 92 30.58 14.62 16.15
C ARG A 92 30.20 13.97 14.81
N THR A 93 30.50 14.65 13.72
CA THR A 93 30.81 13.96 12.46
C THR A 93 32.29 14.16 12.20
N THR A 94 33.04 13.10 12.48
CA THR A 94 34.47 12.95 12.22
C THR A 94 34.75 13.07 10.72
N VAL A 95 35.81 13.84 10.47
CA VAL A 95 36.57 14.12 9.26
C VAL A 95 36.52 13.06 8.15
N ARG A 96 36.20 13.53 6.94
CA ARG A 96 36.41 12.81 5.68
C ARG A 96 37.83 13.12 5.22
N GLY A 97 38.68 12.11 5.18
CA GLY A 97 40.04 12.21 4.65
C GLY A 97 40.03 12.47 3.15
N THR A 98 40.90 13.38 2.73
CA THR A 98 41.30 13.60 1.33
C THR A 98 42.78 13.99 1.32
N GLU A 99 43.62 13.02 0.98
CA GLU A 99 44.93 13.17 0.33
C GLU A 99 44.76 12.49 -1.05
N PRO A 100 45.52 12.82 -2.10
CA PRO A 100 46.89 13.36 -2.11
C PRO A 100 47.09 14.71 -2.81
#